data_AF-A0A352C9Y3-F1
#
_entry.id   AF-A0A352C9Y3-F1
#
_cell.length_a   1.000
_cell.length_b   1.000
_cell.length_c   1.000
_cell.angle_alpha   90.00
_cell.angle_beta   90.00
_cell.angle_gamma   90.00
#
_symmetry.space_group_name_H-M   'P 1'
#
loop_
_entity.id
_entity.type
_entity.pdbx_description
1 polymer ?
#
loop_
_entity_poly.entity_id
_entity_poly.type
_entity_poly.pdbx_seq_one_letter_code
_entity_poly.pdbx_strand_id
1 'polypeptide(L)'
;MPLHPVLDAITARIESRSRDTRAAYLEKTDAWRGRGASRARLSCSNLAHVIAASPGNDKLLQKLEDSVNLGIVTSYNDMLSAHQPLATYPDRLKAAARSVGAAAQVAGGVPAMCDGVTQG
;
A
#
# COMPACT_ATOMS: atom_id res chain seq x y z
N MET A 1 -1.67 18.24 24.84
CA MET A 1 -1.20 17.51 26.04
C MET A 1 0.30 17.30 25.91
N PRO A 2 1.12 17.55 26.94
CA PRO A 2 2.55 17.25 26.89
C PRO A 2 2.77 15.74 26.74
N LEU A 3 3.76 15.35 25.92
CA LEU A 3 4.12 13.95 25.71
C LEU A 3 4.74 13.38 27.00
N HIS A 4 4.44 12.13 27.35
CA HIS A 4 5.03 11.49 28.53
C HIS A 4 6.56 11.42 28.39
N PRO A 5 7.36 11.81 29.40
CA PRO A 5 8.82 11.95 29.26
C PRO A 5 9.54 10.69 28.74
N VAL A 6 9.06 9.51 29.13
CA VAL A 6 9.61 8.23 28.63
C VAL A 6 9.34 8.04 27.14
N LEU A 7 8.17 8.43 26.63
CA LEU A 7 7.85 8.33 25.21
C LEU A 7 8.68 9.30 24.39
N ASP A 8 8.96 10.48 24.93
CA ASP A 8 9.84 11.47 24.32
C ASP A 8 11.28 10.93 24.18
N ALA A 9 11.84 10.39 25.28
CA ALA A 9 13.17 9.79 25.27
C ALA A 9 13.28 8.58 24.31
N ILE A 10 12.24 7.74 24.23
CA ILE A 10 12.21 6.61 23.29
C ILE A 10 12.15 7.10 21.84
N THR A 11 11.30 8.09 21.55
CA THR A 11 11.18 8.70 20.22
C THR A 11 12.52 9.28 19.77
N ALA A 12 13.15 10.11 20.60
CA ALA A 12 14.45 10.70 20.32
C ALA A 12 15.54 9.63 20.07
N ARG A 13 15.54 8.53 20.83
CA ARG A 13 16.48 7.42 20.63
C ARG A 13 16.26 6.72 19.29
N ILE A 14 15.00 6.50 18.89
CA ILE A 14 14.67 5.89 17.59
C ILE A 14 15.10 6.82 16.46
N GLU A 15 14.76 8.10 16.53
CA GLU A 15 15.14 9.10 15.54
C GLU A 15 16.67 9.18 15.36
N SER A 16 17.42 9.23 16.47
CA SER A 16 18.87 9.28 16.43
C SER A 16 19.48 8.03 15.79
N ARG A 17 19.02 6.83 16.19
CA ARG A 17 19.56 5.55 15.67
C ARG A 17 19.17 5.31 14.21
N SER A 18 18.02 5.83 13.78
CA SER A 18 17.50 5.64 12.42
C SER A 18 17.82 6.77 11.46
N ARG A 19 18.62 7.79 11.88
CA ARG A 19 18.91 8.98 11.07
C ARG A 19 19.35 8.65 9.65
N ASP A 20 20.41 7.85 9.51
CA ASP A 20 21.03 7.60 8.21
C ASP A 20 20.17 6.68 7.33
N THR A 21 19.56 5.64 7.93
CA THR A 21 18.66 4.73 7.20
C THR A 21 17.37 5.42 6.76
N ARG A 22 16.85 6.34 7.58
CA ARG A 22 15.71 7.18 7.24
C ARG A 22 16.06 8.15 6.12
N ALA A 23 17.23 8.79 6.17
CA ALA A 23 17.69 9.68 5.12
C ALA A 23 17.82 8.95 3.77
N ALA A 24 18.48 7.79 3.75
CA ALA A 24 18.62 6.97 2.55
C ALA A 24 17.26 6.50 2.00
N TYR A 25 16.31 6.14 2.87
CA TYR A 25 14.95 5.81 2.46
C TYR A 25 14.24 6.99 1.81
N LEU A 26 14.34 8.19 2.41
CA LEU A 26 13.69 9.38 1.91
C LEU A 26 14.26 9.82 0.55
N GLU A 27 15.58 9.81 0.41
CA GLU A 27 16.26 10.09 -0.87
C GLU A 27 15.77 9.15 -1.97
N LYS A 28 15.66 7.85 -1.66
CA LYS A 28 15.06 6.88 -2.57
C LYS A 28 13.63 7.29 -2.92
N THR A 29 12.75 7.53 -1.95
CA THR A 29 11.37 7.91 -2.26
C THR A 29 11.24 9.17 -3.11
N ASP A 30 12.09 10.17 -2.87
CA ASP A 30 12.10 11.41 -3.65
C ASP A 30 12.60 11.19 -5.09
N ALA A 31 13.63 10.35 -5.28
CA ALA A 31 14.12 9.97 -6.60
C ALA A 31 13.07 9.23 -7.45
N TRP A 32 12.14 8.51 -6.81
CA TRP A 32 11.05 7.81 -7.49
C TRP A 32 9.82 8.69 -7.74
N ARG A 33 9.56 9.70 -6.89
CA ARG A 33 8.41 10.62 -7.02
C ARG A 33 8.33 11.26 -8.41
N GLY A 34 9.47 11.64 -9.00
CA GLY A 34 9.52 12.30 -10.30
C GLY A 34 9.37 11.38 -11.53
N ARG A 35 9.34 10.05 -11.36
CA ARG A 35 9.31 9.12 -12.50
C ARG A 35 7.91 8.82 -13.03
N GLY A 36 6.86 9.22 -12.30
CA GLY A 36 5.47 8.98 -12.66
C GLY A 36 5.11 7.49 -12.75
N ALA A 37 3.84 7.20 -13.06
CA ALA A 37 3.42 5.84 -13.37
C ALA A 37 3.74 5.51 -14.82
N SER A 38 4.39 4.38 -15.09
CA SER A 38 4.69 3.91 -16.47
C SER A 38 3.46 3.44 -17.26
N ARG A 39 2.23 3.87 -16.88
CA ARG A 39 0.96 3.43 -17.47
C ARG A 39 0.78 3.85 -18.92
N ALA A 40 1.38 4.98 -19.33
CA ALA A 40 1.37 5.45 -20.72
C ALA A 40 2.02 4.46 -21.72
N ARG A 41 2.76 3.45 -21.22
CA ARG A 41 3.40 2.42 -22.06
C ARG A 41 2.56 1.15 -22.24
N LEU A 42 1.39 1.06 -21.59
CA LEU A 42 0.51 -0.11 -21.71
C LEU A 42 -0.38 0.00 -22.96
N SER A 43 -0.61 -1.12 -23.65
CA SER A 43 -1.58 -1.16 -24.73
C SER A 43 -3.01 -0.93 -24.21
N CYS A 44 -3.88 -0.39 -25.06
CA CYS A 44 -5.29 -0.19 -24.74
C CYS A 44 -5.98 -1.50 -24.32
N SER A 45 -5.61 -2.64 -24.93
CA SER A 45 -6.12 -3.96 -24.57
C SER A 45 -5.76 -4.35 -23.14
N ASN A 46 -4.50 -4.17 -22.74
CA ASN A 46 -4.04 -4.49 -21.38
C ASN A 46 -4.74 -3.61 -20.34
N LEU A 47 -4.88 -2.31 -20.64
CA LEU A 47 -5.59 -1.39 -19.75
C LEU A 47 -7.06 -1.77 -19.61
N ALA A 48 -7.73 -2.19 -20.70
CA ALA A 48 -9.12 -2.60 -20.67
C ALA A 48 -9.37 -3.77 -19.70
N HIS A 49 -8.50 -4.78 -19.69
CA HIS A 49 -8.62 -5.92 -18.76
C HIS A 49 -8.52 -5.49 -17.29
N VAL A 50 -7.63 -4.55 -16.97
CA VAL A 50 -7.41 -4.07 -15.59
C VAL A 50 -8.63 -3.29 -15.08
N ILE A 51 -9.30 -2.52 -15.93
CA ILE A 51 -10.35 -1.58 -15.50
C ILE A 51 -11.77 -2.08 -15.74
N ALA A 52 -11.97 -3.18 -16.49
CA ALA A 52 -13.27 -3.64 -16.93
C ALA A 52 -14.25 -3.85 -15.76
N ALA A 53 -13.78 -4.47 -14.68
CA ALA A 53 -14.56 -4.75 -13.47
C ALA A 53 -14.59 -3.59 -12.46
N SER A 54 -13.85 -2.50 -12.70
CA SER A 54 -13.80 -1.37 -11.76
C SER A 54 -15.16 -0.65 -11.71
N PRO A 55 -15.65 -0.31 -10.50
CA PRO A 55 -16.94 0.33 -10.34
C PRO A 55 -16.88 1.82 -10.67
N GLY A 56 -17.97 2.36 -11.25
CA GLY A 56 -18.26 3.79 -11.35
C GLY A 56 -17.05 4.70 -11.57
N ASN A 57 -16.76 5.53 -10.57
CA ASN A 57 -15.70 6.55 -10.61
C ASN A 57 -14.28 5.97 -10.69
N ASP A 58 -14.03 4.78 -10.11
CA ASP A 58 -12.70 4.14 -10.16
C ASP A 58 -12.30 3.83 -11.61
N LYS A 59 -13.27 3.40 -12.43
CA LYS A 59 -13.06 3.14 -13.86
C LYS A 59 -12.71 4.40 -14.64
N LEU A 60 -13.24 5.55 -14.25
CA LEU A 60 -12.91 6.84 -14.88
C LEU A 60 -11.52 7.30 -14.44
N LEU A 61 -11.23 7.25 -13.15
CA LEU A 61 -9.91 7.56 -12.60
C LEU A 61 -8.84 6.74 -13.31
N GLN A 62 -8.99 5.42 -13.34
CA GLN A 62 -8.05 4.49 -13.97
C GLN A 62 -7.91 4.64 -15.50
N LYS A 63 -8.69 5.50 -16.18
CA LYS A 63 -8.45 5.86 -17.59
C LYS A 63 -7.57 7.09 -17.75
N LEU A 64 -7.50 7.95 -16.73
CA LEU A 64 -6.63 9.12 -16.75
C LEU A 64 -5.16 8.65 -16.66
N GLU A 65 -4.30 9.24 -17.48
CA GLU A 65 -2.88 8.89 -17.54
C GLU A 65 -2.17 9.20 -16.21
N ASP A 66 -2.50 10.34 -15.60
CA ASP A 66 -1.90 10.83 -14.36
C ASP A 66 -2.60 10.32 -13.08
N SER A 67 -3.60 9.45 -13.21
CA SER A 67 -4.28 8.89 -12.03
C SER A 67 -3.40 7.88 -11.29
N VAL A 68 -3.50 7.91 -9.96
CA VAL A 68 -2.90 6.89 -9.10
C VAL A 68 -3.85 5.70 -8.97
N ASN A 69 -3.35 4.52 -9.32
CA ASN A 69 -4.01 3.24 -9.02
C ASN A 69 -3.10 2.38 -8.14
N LEU A 70 -3.49 2.21 -6.87
CA LEU A 70 -2.70 1.48 -5.88
C LEU A 70 -2.92 -0.03 -6.01
N GLY A 71 -1.82 -0.79 -6.08
CA GLY A 71 -1.85 -2.25 -6.00
C GLY A 71 -1.85 -2.72 -4.54
N ILE A 72 -2.85 -3.51 -4.16
CA ILE A 72 -2.95 -4.14 -2.84
C ILE A 72 -2.47 -5.59 -2.98
N VAL A 73 -1.42 -5.93 -2.23
CA VAL A 73 -0.94 -7.31 -2.08
C VAL A 73 -1.37 -7.78 -0.69
N THR A 74 -2.13 -8.88 -0.63
CA THR A 74 -2.70 -9.39 0.62
C THR A 74 -2.18 -10.79 0.93
N SER A 75 -1.93 -11.05 2.21
CA SER A 75 -1.68 -12.40 2.73
C SER A 75 -2.90 -12.95 3.47
N TYR A 76 -4.11 -12.43 3.19
CA TYR A 76 -5.32 -12.93 3.83
C TYR A 76 -5.42 -14.45 3.73
N ASN A 77 -5.60 -15.06 4.89
CA ASN A 77 -5.73 -16.49 5.06
C ASN A 77 -6.64 -16.72 6.26
N ASP A 78 -7.66 -17.55 6.07
CA ASP A 78 -8.68 -17.80 7.07
C ASP A 78 -8.26 -18.84 8.12
N MET A 79 -7.28 -19.68 7.81
CA MET A 79 -6.72 -20.66 8.74
C MET A 79 -5.81 -20.02 9.80
N LEU A 80 -5.08 -18.94 9.45
CA LEU A 80 -4.10 -18.30 10.33
C LEU A 80 -4.69 -17.07 11.03
N SER A 81 -4.84 -17.12 12.34
CA SER A 81 -5.46 -16.05 13.15
C SER A 81 -4.84 -14.66 12.96
N ALA A 82 -3.52 -14.59 12.76
CA ALA A 82 -2.80 -13.34 12.50
C ALA A 82 -3.18 -12.66 11.17
N HIS A 83 -3.73 -13.43 10.22
CA HIS A 83 -4.10 -12.95 8.88
C HIS A 83 -5.60 -12.65 8.74
N GLN A 84 -6.43 -13.12 9.68
CA GLN A 84 -7.88 -12.83 9.71
C GLN A 84 -8.24 -11.34 9.59
N PRO A 85 -7.53 -10.39 10.26
CA PRO A 85 -7.83 -8.97 10.11
C PRO A 85 -7.76 -8.48 8.66
N LEU A 86 -6.96 -9.12 7.80
CA LEU A 86 -6.74 -8.71 6.42
C LEU A 86 -7.96 -8.92 5.51
N ALA A 87 -8.98 -9.67 5.95
CA ALA A 87 -10.19 -9.92 5.15
C ALA A 87 -10.86 -8.61 4.67
N THR A 88 -10.94 -7.62 5.56
CA THR A 88 -11.68 -6.37 5.33
C THR A 88 -10.77 -5.19 4.94
N TYR A 89 -9.46 -5.35 5.08
CA TYR A 89 -8.50 -4.29 4.82
C TYR A 89 -8.48 -3.81 3.37
N PRO A 90 -8.58 -4.69 2.34
CA PRO A 90 -8.64 -4.24 0.96
C PRO A 90 -9.72 -3.18 0.72
N ASP A 91 -10.90 -3.34 1.31
CA ASP A 91 -11.99 -2.37 1.10
C ASP A 91 -11.77 -1.07 1.86
N ARG A 92 -11.17 -1.14 3.06
CA ARG A 92 -10.74 0.05 3.82
C ARG A 92 -9.67 0.84 3.05
N LEU A 93 -8.71 0.15 2.45
CA LEU A 93 -7.65 0.76 1.64
C LEU A 93 -8.22 1.39 0.36
N LYS A 94 -9.15 0.73 -0.32
CA LYS A 94 -9.86 1.30 -1.49
C LYS A 94 -10.63 2.56 -1.11
N ALA A 95 -11.34 2.55 0.03
CA ALA A 95 -12.06 3.74 0.50
C ALA A 95 -11.10 4.90 0.81
N ALA A 96 -9.99 4.63 1.48
CA ALA A 96 -8.96 5.64 1.76
C ALA A 96 -8.34 6.20 0.46
N ALA A 97 -8.02 5.36 -0.51
CA ALA A 97 -7.52 5.79 -1.82
C ALA A 97 -8.51 6.75 -2.51
N ARG A 98 -9.79 6.38 -2.53
CA ARG A 98 -10.84 7.22 -3.13
C ARG A 98 -10.96 8.59 -2.46
N SER A 99 -10.76 8.67 -1.14
CA SER A 99 -10.83 9.94 -0.41
C SER A 99 -9.78 10.98 -0.85
N VAL A 100 -8.70 10.52 -1.49
CA VAL A 100 -7.63 11.38 -2.02
C VAL A 100 -7.58 11.38 -3.56
N GLY A 101 -8.66 10.95 -4.23
CA GLY A 101 -8.76 10.94 -5.68
C GLY A 101 -7.99 9.82 -6.39
N ALA A 102 -7.58 8.79 -5.65
CA ALA A 102 -6.90 7.61 -6.20
C ALA A 102 -7.85 6.40 -6.29
N ALA A 103 -7.52 5.46 -7.17
CA ALA A 103 -8.12 4.13 -7.18
C ALA A 103 -7.21 3.11 -6.48
N ALA A 104 -7.75 1.96 -6.08
CA ALA A 104 -6.96 0.83 -5.62
C ALA A 104 -7.59 -0.50 -6.02
N GLN A 105 -6.76 -1.51 -6.27
CA GLN A 105 -7.19 -2.85 -6.66
C GLN A 105 -6.32 -3.90 -5.96
N VAL A 106 -6.90 -5.06 -5.66
CA VAL A 106 -6.09 -6.22 -5.25
C VAL A 106 -5.29 -6.66 -6.47
N ALA A 107 -3.98 -6.52 -6.37
CA ALA A 107 -3.03 -6.88 -7.42
C ALA A 107 -2.59 -8.34 -7.32
N GLY A 108 -2.65 -8.93 -6.12
CA GLY A 108 -2.30 -10.32 -5.91
C GLY A 108 -2.41 -10.77 -4.46
N GLY A 109 -2.32 -12.09 -4.27
CA GLY A 109 -2.13 -12.72 -2.98
C GLY A 109 -0.69 -13.18 -2.80
N VAL A 110 -0.23 -13.24 -1.55
CA VAL A 110 1.03 -13.91 -1.18
C VAL A 110 0.74 -15.01 -0.15
N PRO A 111 1.60 -16.04 -0.04
CA PRO A 111 1.45 -17.07 0.97
C PRO A 111 1.40 -16.46 2.37
N ALA A 112 0.45 -16.94 3.17
CA ALA A 112 0.36 -16.58 4.58
C ALA A 112 1.21 -17.57 5.38
N MET A 113 2.09 -17.04 6.24
CA MET A 113 2.86 -17.84 7.19
C MET A 113 2.67 -17.30 8.60
N CYS A 114 2.71 -18.19 9.58
CA CYS A 114 2.69 -17.85 10.99
C CYS A 114 3.66 -18.79 11.70
N ASP A 115 4.73 -18.22 12.25
CA ASP A 115 5.79 -18.97 12.95
C ASP A 115 5.24 -19.86 14.06
N GLY A 116 4.19 -19.40 14.76
CA GLY A 116 3.54 -20.18 15.82
C GLY A 116 2.84 -21.47 15.33
N VAL A 117 2.64 -21.64 14.02
CA VAL A 117 2.08 -22.86 13.41
C VAL A 117 3.17 -23.71 12.75
N THR A 118 4.25 -23.09 12.27
CA THR A 118 5.31 -23.76 11.49
C THR A 118 6.50 -24.25 12.33
N GLN A 119 6.60 -23.84 13.59
CA GLN A 119 7.72 -24.19 14.49
C GLN A 119 7.44 -25.44 15.37
N GLY A 120 6.51 -26.31 14.95
CA GLY A 120 6.18 -27.58 15.64
C GLY A 120 7.05 -28.76 15.22
#